data_AF-A0A957Z7N3-F1
#
_entry.id   AF-A0A957Z7N3-F1
#
_cell.length_a   1.000
_cell.length_b   1.000
_cell.length_c   1.000
_cell.angle_alpha   90.00
_cell.angle_beta   90.00
_cell.angle_gamma   90.00
#
_symmetry.space_group_name_H-M   'P 1'
#
loop_
_entity.id
_entity.type
_entity.pdbx_description
1 polymer ?
#
loop_
_entity_poly.entity_id
_entity_poly.type
_entity_poly.pdbx_seq_one_letter_code
_entity_poly.pdbx_strand_id
1 'polypeptide(L)'
;EGIKRDADAQTLEDVACLVFLEHYALDFAAGRDQEQLVDILAKTMRKMSTEGHAAAGALPLADGVRGLLETAARRIAGENAPG
;
A
#
# COMPACT_ATOMS: atom_id res chain seq x y z
N GLU A 1 6.87 27.48 -8.27
CA GLU A 1 6.03 27.30 -7.06
C GLU A 1 5.17 26.02 -7.12
N GLY A 2 5.74 24.81 -7.07
CA GLY A 2 4.95 23.56 -7.15
C GLY A 2 5.62 22.31 -6.57
N ILE A 3 6.91 22.11 -6.86
CA ILE A 3 7.65 20.90 -6.48
C ILE A 3 7.62 20.59 -4.97
N LYS A 4 7.73 21.60 -4.11
CA LYS A 4 7.65 21.41 -2.64
C LYS A 4 6.28 20.94 -2.18
N ARG A 5 5.20 21.50 -2.76
CA ARG A 5 3.82 21.13 -2.42
C ARG A 5 3.50 19.70 -2.86
N ASP A 6 4.05 19.27 -3.99
CA ASP A 6 3.88 17.90 -4.49
C ASP A 6 4.60 16.89 -3.57
N ALA A 7 5.79 17.22 -3.08
CA ALA A 7 6.54 16.38 -2.14
C ALA A 7 5.83 16.27 -0.77
N ASP A 8 5.31 17.37 -0.24
CA ASP A 8 4.55 17.37 1.02
C ASP A 8 3.23 16.59 0.87
N ALA A 9 2.55 16.75 -0.28
CA ALA A 9 1.34 15.99 -0.58
C ALA A 9 1.61 14.48 -0.71
N GLN A 10 2.71 14.10 -1.38
CA GLN A 10 3.12 12.70 -1.49
C GLN A 10 3.45 12.11 -0.12
N THR A 11 4.16 12.86 0.73
CA THR A 11 4.47 12.44 2.10
C THR A 11 3.19 12.21 2.91
N LEU A 12 2.19 13.09 2.76
CA LEU A 12 0.91 12.93 3.42
C LEU A 12 0.15 11.70 2.93
N GLU A 13 0.16 11.43 1.62
CA GLU A 13 -0.46 10.23 1.05
C GLU A 13 0.23 8.95 1.54
N ASP A 14 1.57 8.94 1.62
CA ASP A 14 2.34 7.83 2.17
C ASP A 14 1.94 7.56 3.64
N VAL A 15 1.90 8.62 4.47
CA VAL A 15 1.48 8.51 5.87
C VAL A 15 0.05 7.98 5.99
N ALA A 16 -0.88 8.49 5.18
CA ALA A 16 -2.26 8.03 5.19
C ALA A 16 -2.36 6.53 4.84
N CYS A 17 -1.60 6.07 3.85
CA CYS A 17 -1.55 4.68 3.46
C CYS A 17 -0.92 3.80 4.55
N LEU A 18 0.18 4.24 5.17
CA LEU A 18 0.84 3.51 6.25
C LEU A 18 -0.06 3.36 7.48
N VAL A 19 -0.74 4.44 7.89
CA VAL A 19 -1.71 4.42 8.99
C VAL A 19 -2.86 3.46 8.68
N PHE A 20 -3.38 3.46 7.45
CA PHE A 20 -4.38 2.49 7.02
C PHE A 20 -3.87 1.04 7.16
N LEU A 21 -2.68 0.75 6.65
CA LEU A 21 -2.09 -0.58 6.68
C LEU A 21 -1.88 -1.08 8.13
N GLU A 22 -1.32 -0.24 8.99
CA GLU A 22 -0.98 -0.64 10.36
C GLU A 22 -2.20 -0.76 11.28
N HIS A 23 -3.15 0.17 11.18
CA HIS A 23 -4.21 0.28 12.17
C HIS A 23 -5.59 -0.20 11.69
N TYR A 24 -5.83 -0.25 10.38
CA TYR A 24 -7.17 -0.47 9.84
C TYR A 24 -7.29 -1.66 8.90
N ALA A 25 -6.20 -2.07 8.25
CA ALA A 25 -6.26 -3.09 7.20
C ALA A 25 -6.74 -4.47 7.70
N LEU A 26 -6.46 -4.83 8.96
CA LEU A 26 -6.91 -6.09 9.55
C LEU A 26 -8.43 -6.13 9.68
N ASP A 27 -9.02 -5.14 10.35
CA ASP A 27 -10.47 -5.04 10.50
C ASP A 27 -11.16 -4.82 9.16
N PHE A 28 -10.52 -4.04 8.27
CA PHE A 28 -11.00 -3.83 6.92
C PHE A 28 -11.11 -5.13 6.12
N ALA A 29 -10.20 -6.08 6.36
CA ALA A 29 -10.17 -7.37 5.68
C ALA A 29 -11.27 -8.34 6.14
N ALA A 30 -11.86 -8.12 7.32
CA ALA A 30 -12.86 -9.01 7.87
C ALA A 30 -14.09 -9.12 6.94
N GLY A 31 -14.40 -10.35 6.51
CA GLY A 31 -15.59 -10.66 5.71
C GLY A 31 -15.52 -10.27 4.23
N ARG A 32 -14.35 -9.86 3.72
CA ARG A 32 -14.14 -9.55 2.31
C ARG A 32 -13.45 -10.70 1.58
N ASP A 33 -13.70 -10.80 0.28
CA ASP A 33 -13.01 -11.77 -0.55
C ASP A 33 -11.54 -11.38 -0.78
N GLN A 34 -10.69 -12.39 -0.92
CA GLN A 34 -9.25 -12.21 -1.05
C GLN A 34 -8.86 -11.37 -2.28
N GLU A 35 -9.55 -11.55 -3.41
CA GLU A 35 -9.23 -10.85 -4.66
C GLU A 35 -9.53 -9.36 -4.56
N GLN A 36 -10.70 -8.99 -4.02
CA GLN A 36 -11.05 -7.61 -3.71
C GLN A 36 -10.04 -6.96 -2.77
N LEU A 37 -9.56 -7.68 -1.75
CA LEU A 37 -8.57 -7.17 -0.82
C LEU A 37 -7.24 -6.89 -1.52
N VAL A 38 -6.75 -7.81 -2.33
CA VAL A 38 -5.53 -7.62 -3.13
C VAL A 38 -5.68 -6.41 -4.06
N ASP A 39 -6.83 -6.25 -4.71
CA ASP A 39 -7.09 -5.09 -5.57
C ASP A 39 -7.07 -3.76 -4.83
N ILE A 40 -7.65 -3.72 -3.62
CA ILE A 40 -7.66 -2.52 -2.78
C ILE A 40 -6.25 -2.19 -2.31
N LEU A 41 -5.51 -3.18 -1.80
CA LEU A 41 -4.14 -2.96 -1.37
C LEU A 41 -3.22 -2.57 -2.53
N ALA A 42 -3.42 -3.11 -3.73
CA ALA A 42 -2.68 -2.69 -4.93
C ALA A 42 -2.98 -1.22 -5.29
N LYS A 43 -4.23 -0.77 -5.13
CA LYS A 43 -4.59 0.65 -5.29
C LYS A 43 -3.94 1.52 -4.21
N THR A 44 -3.91 1.06 -2.95
CA THR A 44 -3.22 1.75 -1.86
C THR A 44 -1.74 1.91 -2.17
N MET A 45 -1.06 0.82 -2.54
CA MET A 45 0.35 0.86 -2.89
C MET A 45 0.64 1.76 -4.10
N ARG A 46 -0.20 1.79 -5.14
CA ARG A 46 0.00 2.66 -6.31
C ARG A 46 0.05 4.16 -5.98
N LYS A 47 -0.52 4.58 -4.86
CA LYS A 47 -0.48 5.99 -4.42
C LYS A 47 0.78 6.33 -3.63
N MET A 48 1.52 5.31 -3.20
CA MET A 48 2.67 5.48 -2.33
C MET A 48 3.94 5.67 -3.16
N SER A 49 4.88 6.41 -2.59
CA SER A 49 6.25 6.53 -3.10
C SER A 49 7.05 5.24 -2.87
N THR A 50 8.26 5.19 -3.43
CA THR A 50 9.22 4.11 -3.19
C THR A 50 9.56 4.01 -1.69
N GLU A 51 9.75 5.14 -1.03
CA GLU A 51 10.00 5.24 0.40
C GLU A 51 8.79 4.74 1.21
N GLY A 52 7.58 5.09 0.76
CA GLY A 52 6.33 4.57 1.30
C GLY A 52 6.27 3.05 1.22
N HIS A 53 6.58 2.45 0.07
CA HIS A 53 6.60 0.98 -0.09
C HIS A 53 7.61 0.32 0.85
N ALA A 54 8.79 0.90 1.00
CA ALA A 54 9.81 0.39 1.92
C ALA A 54 9.32 0.45 3.37
N ALA A 55 8.68 1.55 3.78
CA ALA A 55 8.09 1.70 5.11
C ALA A 55 6.95 0.68 5.34
N ALA A 56 6.09 0.46 4.35
CA ALA A 56 5.00 -0.52 4.42
C ALA A 56 5.53 -1.95 4.63
N GLY A 57 6.65 -2.31 3.99
CA GLY A 57 7.30 -3.61 4.18
C GLY A 57 7.81 -3.85 5.60
N ALA A 58 8.18 -2.78 6.31
CA ALA A 58 8.70 -2.82 7.67
C ALA A 58 7.61 -2.77 8.77
N LEU A 59 6.34 -2.51 8.40
CA LEU A 59 5.24 -2.42 9.36
C LEU A 59 5.00 -3.76 10.10
N PRO A 60 4.62 -3.74 11.38
CA PRO A 60 4.28 -4.93 12.15
C PRO A 60 2.85 -5.43 11.81
N LEU A 61 2.64 -5.88 10.58
CA LEU A 61 1.33 -6.35 10.10
C LEU A 61 1.03 -7.77 10.56
N ALA A 62 -0.26 -8.06 10.81
CA ALA A 62 -0.76 -9.43 10.98
C ALA A 62 -0.50 -10.27 9.72
N ASP A 63 -0.21 -11.57 9.89
CA ASP A 63 0.24 -12.45 8.79
C ASP A 63 -0.72 -12.47 7.59
N GLY A 64 -2.04 -12.46 7.85
CA GLY A 64 -3.05 -12.41 6.80
C GLY A 64 -2.97 -11.11 5.97
N VAL A 65 -2.80 -9.96 6.63
CA VAL A 65 -2.64 -8.66 5.95
C VAL A 65 -1.31 -8.60 5.20
N ARG A 66 -0.23 -9.12 5.79
CA ARG A 66 1.09 -9.20 5.14
C ARG A 66 1.03 -9.99 3.83
N GLY A 67 0.43 -11.18 3.85
CA GLY A 67 0.32 -12.01 2.64
C GLY A 67 -0.50 -11.34 1.52
N LEU A 68 -1.56 -10.62 1.87
CA LEU A 68 -2.35 -9.83 0.92
C LEU A 68 -1.53 -8.67 0.35
N LEU A 69 -0.79 -7.94 1.20
CA LEU A 69 0.04 -6.81 0.79
C LEU A 69 1.18 -7.25 -0.15
N GLU A 70 1.84 -8.36 0.12
CA GLU A 70 2.87 -8.91 -0.76
C GLU A 70 2.31 -9.36 -2.12
N THR A 71 1.08 -9.89 -2.12
CA THR A 71 0.40 -10.27 -3.37
C THR A 71 0.06 -9.03 -4.19
N ALA A 72 -0.43 -7.97 -3.54
CA ALA A 72 -0.65 -6.67 -4.17
C ALA A 72 0.64 -6.06 -4.73
N ALA A 73 1.74 -6.12 -3.97
CA ALA A 73 3.06 -5.63 -4.40
C ALA A 73 3.54 -6.33 -5.67
N ARG A 74 3.41 -7.67 -5.75
CA ARG A 74 3.75 -8.43 -6.96
C ARG A 74 2.87 -8.05 -8.16
N ARG A 75 1.57 -7.82 -7.94
CA ARG A 75 0.64 -7.40 -9.00
C ARG A 75 1.10 -6.09 -9.64
N ILE A 76 1.40 -5.07 -8.83
CA ILE A 76 1.83 -3.77 -9.35
C ILE A 76 3.25 -3.81 -9.92
N ALA A 77 4.14 -4.70 -9.45
CA ALA A 77 5.46 -4.87 -10.04
C ALA A 77 5.39 -5.48 -11.45
N GLY A 78 4.48 -6.44 -11.66
CA GLY A 78 4.24 -7.05 -12.97
C GLY A 78 3.63 -6.09 -14.00
N GLU A 79 2.82 -5.12 -13.57
CA GLU A 79 2.27 -4.05 -14.43
C GLU A 79 3.35 -3.08 -14.95
N ASN A 80 4.46 -2.92 -14.22
CA ASN A 80 5.52 -1.94 -14.52
C ASN A 80 6.79 -2.56 -15.13
N ALA A 81 6.78 -3.86 -15.45
CA ALA A 81 7.92 -4.52 -16.07
C ALA A 81 8.10 -4.03 -17.52
N PRO A 82 9.33 -3.67 -17.96
CA PRO A 82 9.58 -3.40 -19.36
C PRO A 82 9.38 -4.69 -20.17
N GLY A 83 8.50 -4.62 -21.17
CA GLY A 83 8.21 -5.73 -22.10
C GLY A 83 9.35 -6.03 -23.06
#